data_AF-A0A433EXN9-F1
#
_entry.id   AF-A0A433EXN9-F1
#
_cell.length_a   1.000
_cell.length_b   1.000
_cell.length_c   1.000
_cell.angle_alpha   90.00
_cell.angle_beta   90.00
_cell.angle_gamma   90.00
#
_symmetry.space_group_name_H-M   'P 1'
#
loop_
_entity.id
_entity.type
_entity.pdbx_description
1 polymer ?
#
loop_
_entity_poly.entity_id
_entity_poly.type
_entity_poly.pdbx_seq_one_letter_code
_entity_poly.pdbx_strand_id
1 'polypeptide(L)'
;MRWKSDMAFATYTVGRSSQADICIADPSISRIHMEITVTNDGRYFCADRMSTHGTFLKKNGEWKPLKQGYIDGADSLVLGTKKIKLSSIINSPAVAGFLKQKEVNEDVEPMSFKPIRNTATGEIESSS
;
A
#
# COMPACT_ATOMS: atom_id res chain seq x y z
N MET A 1 11.73 -2.42 31.26
CA MET A 1 10.90 -2.89 30.13
C MET A 1 10.98 -1.89 28.99
N ARG A 2 11.64 -2.23 27.88
CA ARG A 2 11.64 -1.46 26.63
C ARG A 2 10.72 -2.19 25.66
N TRP A 3 9.61 -1.57 25.26
CA TRP A 3 8.67 -2.17 24.33
C TRP A 3 9.22 -2.11 22.91
N LYS A 4 9.02 -3.19 22.16
CA LYS A 4 9.41 -3.45 20.78
C LYS A 4 8.91 -2.34 19.83
N SER A 5 9.71 -1.30 19.62
CA SER A 5 9.79 -0.63 18.33
C SER A 5 10.54 -1.55 17.36
N ASP A 6 10.40 -1.31 16.04
CA ASP A 6 11.17 -1.92 14.94
C ASP A 6 10.43 -2.94 14.05
N MET A 7 9.10 -2.83 13.96
CA MET A 7 8.38 -3.18 12.72
C MET A 7 7.63 -1.95 12.21
N ALA A 8 8.38 -0.98 11.70
CA ALA A 8 7.79 0.21 11.09
C ALA A 8 7.27 -0.12 9.69
N PHE A 9 5.95 -0.12 9.54
CA PHE A 9 5.26 0.00 8.25
C PHE A 9 4.44 1.29 8.27
N ALA A 10 4.23 1.88 7.10
CA ALA A 10 3.39 3.07 6.95
C ALA A 10 2.22 2.74 6.02
N THR A 11 1.00 3.14 6.39
CA THR A 11 -0.19 2.94 5.56
C THR A 11 -0.74 4.29 5.12
N TYR A 12 -1.07 4.38 3.84
CA TYR A 12 -1.60 5.58 3.20
C TYR A 12 -2.91 5.26 2.48
N THR A 13 -3.89 6.13 2.64
CA THR A 13 -5.15 6.09 1.94
C THR A 13 -5.04 6.78 0.58
N VAL A 14 -5.65 6.17 -0.43
CA VAL A 14 -5.75 6.72 -1.79
C VAL A 14 -7.23 6.88 -2.14
N GLY A 15 -7.63 8.04 -2.64
CA GLY A 15 -9.01 8.26 -3.04
C GLY A 15 -9.25 9.65 -3.61
N ARG A 16 -10.48 9.95 -4.03
CA ARG A 16 -10.82 11.27 -4.60
C ARG A 16 -11.04 12.36 -3.55
N SER A 17 -11.19 11.98 -2.29
CA SER A 17 -11.42 12.93 -1.20
C SER A 17 -10.13 13.67 -0.89
N SER A 18 -10.23 14.96 -0.58
CA SER A 18 -9.11 15.72 -0.01
C SER A 18 -8.69 15.24 1.39
N GLN A 19 -9.48 14.36 2.00
CA GLN A 19 -9.16 13.69 3.26
C GLN A 19 -8.32 12.42 3.08
N ALA A 20 -8.14 11.94 1.84
CA ALA A 20 -7.22 10.84 1.59
C ALA A 20 -5.77 11.37 1.62
N ASP A 21 -4.83 10.58 2.12
CA ASP A 21 -3.41 10.94 2.15
C ASP A 21 -2.88 11.22 0.73
N ILE A 22 -3.41 10.48 -0.25
CA ILE A 22 -3.12 10.66 -1.66
C ILE A 22 -4.43 10.90 -2.42
N CYS A 23 -4.66 12.18 -2.74
CA CYS A 23 -5.87 12.60 -3.43
C CYS A 23 -5.72 12.48 -4.96
N ILE A 24 -6.59 11.69 -5.58
CA ILE A 24 -6.72 11.57 -7.04
C ILE A 24 -8.13 12.03 -7.42
N ALA A 25 -8.26 13.29 -7.80
CA ALA A 25 -9.53 13.96 -8.05
C ALA A 25 -10.23 13.46 -9.33
N ASP A 26 -10.84 12.28 -9.25
CA ASP A 26 -11.62 11.68 -10.34
C ASP A 26 -12.97 11.15 -9.80
N PRO A 27 -14.11 11.47 -10.46
CA PRO A 27 -15.44 11.03 -10.01
C PRO A 27 -15.62 9.50 -9.96
N SER A 28 -14.90 8.72 -10.78
CA SER A 28 -14.97 7.26 -10.77
C SER A 28 -14.18 6.61 -9.63
N ILE A 29 -13.34 7.38 -8.94
CA ILE A 29 -12.59 6.91 -7.77
C ILE A 29 -13.43 7.17 -6.51
N SER A 30 -13.56 6.18 -5.62
CA SER A 30 -14.23 6.34 -4.33
C SER A 30 -13.50 7.34 -3.42
N ARG A 31 -14.21 7.90 -2.43
CA ARG A 31 -13.66 8.92 -1.50
C ARG A 31 -12.39 8.43 -0.81
N ILE A 32 -12.46 7.21 -0.27
CA ILE A 32 -11.32 6.36 0.12
C ILE A 32 -11.48 5.11 -0.74
N HIS A 33 -10.57 4.91 -1.69
CA HIS A 33 -10.67 3.88 -2.72
C HIS A 33 -9.87 2.64 -2.34
N MET A 34 -8.65 2.86 -1.88
CA MET A 34 -7.73 1.81 -1.49
C MET A 34 -6.76 2.30 -0.42
N GLU A 35 -6.05 1.36 0.18
CA GLU A 35 -4.92 1.61 1.07
C GLU A 35 -3.66 1.01 0.48
N ILE A 36 -2.53 1.66 0.74
CA ILE A 36 -1.18 1.20 0.40
C ILE A 36 -0.38 1.15 1.68
N THR A 37 0.06 -0.05 2.07
CA THR A 37 1.02 -0.26 3.14
C THR A 37 2.41 -0.44 2.55
N VAL A 38 3.34 0.41 2.97
CA VAL A 38 4.77 0.27 2.70
C VAL A 38 5.38 -0.52 3.84
N THR A 39 5.86 -1.73 3.54
CA THR A 39 6.53 -2.59 4.52
C THR A 39 7.98 -2.16 4.71
N ASN A 40 8.59 -2.59 5.82
CA ASN A 40 9.98 -2.27 6.15
C ASN A 40 10.99 -2.73 5.08
N ASP A 41 10.70 -3.81 4.36
CA ASP A 41 11.51 -4.33 3.25
C ASP A 41 11.24 -3.59 1.93
N GLY A 42 10.43 -2.53 1.94
CA GLY A 42 10.16 -1.67 0.77
C GLY A 42 9.13 -2.25 -0.19
N ARG A 43 8.41 -3.31 0.18
CA ARG A 43 7.29 -3.83 -0.62
C ARG A 43 6.01 -3.04 -0.40
N TYR A 44 5.15 -3.07 -1.42
CA TYR A 44 3.86 -2.40 -1.39
C TYR A 44 2.75 -3.43 -1.27
N PHE A 45 2.00 -3.38 -0.17
CA PHE A 45 0.77 -4.14 -0.02
C PHE A 45 -0.41 -3.22 -0.26
N CYS A 46 -1.25 -3.57 -1.23
CA CYS A 46 -2.41 -2.76 -1.59
C CYS A 46 -3.69 -3.48 -1.21
N ALA A 47 -4.70 -2.73 -0.77
CA ALA A 47 -6.02 -3.26 -0.43
C ALA A 47 -7.14 -2.34 -0.93
N ASP A 48 -8.07 -2.88 -1.72
CA ASP A 48 -9.27 -2.17 -2.17
C ASP A 48 -10.25 -1.99 -0.99
N ARG A 49 -10.74 -0.77 -0.77
CA ARG A 49 -11.63 -0.44 0.36
C ARG A 49 -13.10 -0.49 -0.04
N MET A 50 -13.49 -1.57 -0.71
CA MET A 50 -14.84 -1.76 -1.28
C MET A 50 -15.21 -0.61 -2.21
N SER A 51 -14.30 -0.25 -3.11
CA SER A 51 -14.54 0.85 -4.04
C SER A 51 -15.69 0.53 -5.00
N THR A 52 -16.44 1.55 -5.41
CA THR A 52 -17.63 1.40 -6.27
C THR A 52 -17.34 0.72 -7.60
N HIS A 53 -16.18 1.05 -8.19
CA HIS A 53 -15.79 0.56 -9.51
C HIS A 53 -14.69 -0.51 -9.46
N GLY A 54 -14.16 -0.81 -8.28
CA GLY A 54 -13.09 -1.77 -8.07
C GLY A 54 -11.68 -1.23 -8.37
N THR A 55 -10.71 -1.99 -7.86
CA THR A 55 -9.29 -1.88 -8.17
C THR A 55 -8.86 -3.08 -9.02
N PHE A 56 -8.08 -2.83 -10.08
CA PHE A 56 -7.52 -3.89 -10.93
C PHE A 56 -6.02 -3.71 -11.10
N LEU A 57 -5.30 -4.82 -11.23
CA LEU A 57 -3.85 -4.87 -11.41
C LEU A 57 -3.53 -5.50 -12.75
N LYS A 58 -2.58 -4.91 -13.49
CA LYS A 58 -2.08 -5.50 -14.72
C LYS A 58 -1.05 -6.59 -14.39
N LYS A 59 -1.35 -7.85 -14.70
CA LYS A 59 -0.40 -8.98 -14.60
C LYS A 59 -0.40 -9.77 -15.90
N ASN A 60 0.78 -10.05 -16.43
CA ASN A 60 0.98 -10.85 -17.65
C ASN A 60 0.13 -10.35 -18.85
N GLY A 61 0.01 -9.03 -19.00
CA GLY A 61 -0.76 -8.40 -20.07
C GLY A 61 -2.26 -8.25 -19.79
N GLU A 62 -2.80 -8.89 -18.74
CA GLU A 62 -4.22 -8.90 -18.41
C GLU A 62 -4.54 -8.04 -17.18
N TRP A 63 -5.77 -7.51 -17.11
CA TRP A 63 -6.30 -6.83 -15.94
C TRP A 63 -7.00 -7.83 -15.04
N LYS A 64 -6.53 -7.96 -13.79
CA LYS A 64 -7.12 -8.86 -12.80
C LYS A 64 -7.65 -8.05 -11.62
N PRO A 65 -8.84 -8.38 -11.06
CA PRO A 65 -9.32 -7.73 -9.85
C PRO A 65 -8.31 -7.85 -8.71
N LEU A 66 -8.03 -6.74 -8.04
CA LEU A 66 -7.18 -6.70 -6.86
C LEU A 66 -8.06 -6.36 -5.66
N LYS A 67 -8.33 -7.35 -4.82
CA LYS A 67 -8.95 -7.12 -3.51
C LYS A 67 -7.90 -6.74 -2.49
N GLN A 68 -6.80 -7.51 -2.46
CA GLN A 68 -5.62 -7.20 -1.69
C GLN A 68 -4.42 -7.97 -2.23
N GLY A 69 -3.20 -7.47 -2.03
CA GLY A 69 -1.99 -8.21 -2.38
C GLY A 69 -0.74 -7.34 -2.50
N TYR A 70 0.40 -8.02 -2.58
CA TYR A 70 1.67 -7.38 -2.90
C TYR A 70 1.75 -7.04 -4.38
N ILE A 71 2.20 -5.82 -4.66
CA ILE A 71 2.40 -5.29 -6.01
C ILE A 71 3.76 -4.60 -6.11
N ASP A 72 4.29 -4.52 -7.32
CA ASP A 72 5.56 -3.86 -7.61
C ASP A 72 5.35 -2.37 -7.93
N GLY A 73 6.34 -1.51 -7.61
CA GLY A 73 6.29 -0.08 -7.94
C GLY A 73 6.11 0.22 -9.44
N ALA A 74 6.56 -0.68 -10.31
CA ALA A 74 6.41 -0.58 -11.76
C ALA A 74 5.01 -1.00 -12.25
N ASP A 75 4.22 -1.69 -11.42
CA ASP A 75 2.93 -2.22 -11.81
C ASP A 75 1.92 -1.10 -12.13
N SER A 76 0.99 -1.41 -13.02
CA SER A 76 -0.13 -0.53 -13.36
C SER A 76 -1.41 -1.01 -12.71
N LEU A 77 -2.13 -0.07 -12.11
CA LEU A 77 -3.45 -0.24 -11.53
C LEU A 77 -4.51 0.43 -12.39
N VAL A 78 -5.75 -0.06 -12.28
CA VAL A 78 -6.95 0.72 -12.59
C VAL A 78 -7.66 1.01 -11.27
N LEU A 79 -7.86 2.29 -10.97
CA LEU A 79 -8.71 2.77 -9.89
C LEU A 79 -9.93 3.43 -10.52
N GLY A 80 -11.09 2.81 -10.34
CA GLY A 80 -12.28 3.23 -11.04
C GLY A 80 -12.14 3.07 -12.55
N THR A 81 -12.06 4.18 -13.28
CA THR A 81 -11.81 4.18 -14.73
C THR A 81 -10.39 4.64 -15.10
N LYS A 82 -9.58 5.05 -14.12
CA LYS A 82 -8.25 5.62 -14.34
C LYS A 82 -7.17 4.55 -14.29
N LYS A 83 -6.36 4.47 -15.35
CA LYS A 83 -5.12 3.67 -15.39
C LYS A 83 -3.98 4.50 -14.80
N ILE A 84 -3.32 3.97 -13.77
CA ILE A 84 -2.31 4.68 -12.98
C ILE A 84 -1.18 3.72 -12.65
N LYS A 85 0.09 4.15 -12.77
CA LYS A 85 1.22 3.36 -12.27
C LYS A 85 1.34 3.52 -10.76
N LEU A 86 1.68 2.46 -10.03
CA LEU A 86 1.87 2.54 -8.59
C LEU A 86 2.94 3.57 -8.22
N SER A 87 4.07 3.59 -8.93
CA SER A 87 5.12 4.60 -8.81
C SER A 87 4.62 6.04 -8.80
N SER A 88 3.60 6.38 -9.59
CA SER A 88 3.01 7.73 -9.57
C SER A 88 2.24 8.05 -8.29
N ILE A 89 1.76 7.03 -7.59
CA ILE A 89 1.06 7.15 -6.30
C ILE A 89 2.08 7.25 -5.17
N ILE A 90 3.07 6.35 -5.11
CA ILE A 90 4.07 6.28 -4.03
C ILE A 90 5.13 7.40 -4.11
N ASN A 91 5.32 8.02 -5.27
CA ASN A 91 6.16 9.22 -5.39
C ASN A 91 5.41 10.52 -5.03
N SER A 92 4.15 10.41 -4.57
CA SER A 92 3.43 11.53 -3.97
C SER A 92 4.21 12.07 -2.76
N PRO A 93 4.23 13.40 -2.51
CA PRO A 93 4.89 13.99 -1.34
C PRO A 93 4.51 13.34 -0.01
N ALA A 94 3.27 12.83 0.10
CA ALA A 94 2.78 12.14 1.29
C ALA A 94 3.53 10.82 1.59
N VAL A 95 3.95 10.09 0.57
CA VAL A 95 4.60 8.77 0.69
C VAL A 95 6.13 8.88 0.57
N ALA A 96 6.61 9.79 -0.30
CA ALA A 96 8.03 9.99 -0.53
C ALA A 96 8.80 10.38 0.74
N GLY A 97 8.16 11.07 1.70
CA GLY A 97 8.77 11.43 2.98
C GLY A 97 9.24 10.21 3.79
N PHE A 98 8.46 9.12 3.80
CA PHE A 98 8.80 7.89 4.54
C PHE A 98 9.89 7.08 3.82
N LEU A 99 9.81 6.96 2.49
CA LEU A 99 10.83 6.24 1.70
C LEU A 99 12.21 6.91 1.81
N LYS A 100 12.25 8.25 1.79
CA LYS A 100 13.50 9.01 1.92
C LYS A 100 14.10 8.94 3.33
N GLN A 101 13.28 8.77 4.36
CA GLN A 101 13.77 8.51 5.72
C GLN A 101 14.37 7.11 5.86
N LYS A 102 13.87 6.11 5.12
CA LYS A 102 14.42 4.75 5.15
C LYS A 102 15.82 4.67 4.51
N GLU A 103 16.03 5.29 3.35
CA GLU A 103 17.33 5.28 2.64
C GLU A 103 18.49 5.88 3.47
N VAL A 104 18.18 6.75 4.44
CA VAL A 104 19.17 7.39 5.31
C VAL A 104 19.53 6.51 6.53
N ASN A 105 18.76 5.45 6.82
CA ASN A 105 18.90 4.61 8.01
C ASN A 105 19.32 3.16 7.69
N GLU A 106 20.06 2.91 6.60
CA GLU A 106 20.46 1.56 6.16
C GLU A 106 21.48 0.83 7.06
N ASP A 107 22.07 1.51 8.05
CA ASP A 107 23.04 0.91 8.99
C ASP A 107 22.41 0.04 10.11
N VAL A 108 21.11 -0.25 10.05
CA VAL A 108 20.41 -1.08 11.05
C VAL A 108 19.97 -2.40 10.42
N GLU A 109 20.65 -3.51 10.72
CA GLU A 109 20.25 -4.84 10.25
C GLU A 109 18.87 -5.25 10.82
N PRO A 110 17.87 -5.58 9.96
CA PRO A 110 16.56 -5.99 10.43
C PRO A 110 16.53 -7.48 10.82
N MET A 111 16.21 -7.77 12.08
CA MET A 111 15.93 -9.14 12.53
C MET A 111 14.64 -9.68 11.87
N SER A 112 14.77 -10.81 11.20
CA SER A 112 13.73 -11.46 10.38
C SER A 112 12.59 -12.04 11.23
N PHE A 113 11.39 -11.44 11.15
CA PHE A 113 10.14 -12.12 11.48
C PHE A 113 9.13 -11.93 10.34
N LYS A 114 8.55 -13.01 9.83
CA LYS A 114 7.50 -12.99 8.81
C LYS A 114 6.14 -12.90 9.51
N PRO A 115 5.34 -11.82 9.35
CA PRO A 115 4.02 -11.75 9.95
C PRO A 115 3.06 -12.72 9.24
N ILE A 116 2.42 -13.60 10.00
CA ILE A 116 1.31 -14.46 9.55
C ILE A 116 0.02 -13.68 9.81
N ARG A 117 -0.95 -13.70 8.90
CA ARG A 117 -2.26 -13.07 9.12
C ARG A 117 -3.36 -14.12 9.25
N ASN A 118 -4.27 -13.86 10.17
CA ASN A 118 -5.51 -14.60 10.29
C ASN A 118 -6.43 -14.27 9.10
N THR A 119 -6.83 -15.29 8.34
CA THR A 119 -7.63 -15.10 7.12
C THR A 119 -9.10 -14.77 7.37
N ALA A 120 -9.60 -14.94 8.61
CA ALA A 120 -10.98 -14.64 8.98
C ALA A 120 -11.15 -13.21 9.52
N THR A 121 -10.19 -12.73 10.32
CA THR A 121 -10.28 -11.43 10.99
C THR A 121 -9.40 -10.36 10.35
N GLY A 122 -8.38 -10.78 9.58
CA GLY A 122 -7.39 -9.87 9.01
C GLY A 122 -6.34 -9.40 10.02
N GLU A 123 -6.39 -9.88 11.26
CA GLU A 123 -5.43 -9.55 12.31
C GLU A 123 -4.07 -10.21 12.04
N ILE A 124 -2.99 -9.56 12.50
CA ILE A 124 -1.64 -10.08 12.40
C ILE A 124 -1.40 -11.00 13.60
N GLU A 125 -1.13 -12.28 13.33
CA GLU A 125 -0.68 -13.22 14.34
C GLU A 125 0.85 -13.17 14.40
N SER A 126 1.38 -12.81 15.58
CA SER A 126 2.81 -12.93 15.85
C SER A 126 3.15 -14.39 16.09
N SER A 127 3.94 -15.00 15.22
CA SER A 127 4.63 -16.26 15.50
C SER A 127 5.46 -16.08 16.78
N SER A 128 5.15 -16.84 17.82
CA SER A 128 5.96 -16.88 19.06
C SER A 128 7.33 -17.49 18.81
#